data_AF-A0AA47MF48-F1
#
_entry.id   AF-A0AA47MF48-F1
#
_cell.length_a   1.000
_cell.length_b   1.000
_cell.length_c   1.000
_cell.angle_alpha   90.00
_cell.angle_beta   90.00
_cell.angle_gamma   90.00
#
_symmetry.space_group_name_H-M   'P 1'
#
loop_
_entity.id
_entity.type
_entity.pdbx_description
1 polymer ?
#
loop_
_entity_poly.entity_id
_entity_poly.type
_entity_poly.pdbx_seq_one_letter_code
_entity_poly.pdbx_strand_id
1 'polypeptide(L)'
;MNKTRKLCKSCVQEGGEEGGLGGRRGGRAVIIGEHFQHDITCWPYRGCQTVCALVLWALIHSELGVLRVLSTSVGGAKLSAPSEVNDSVPAAMPVARSWVCRKTYVTPRRPFEKSRLDQELKLIGEYGLRNKREVWRVKFTLAKIRKAARELLTLDEKDPKRLFEGNALLRRLVRIGVLDEGKMKLDYILGLKVEDFLERRLQTQVFKLGLAKSIHHARVLIRQRHIRVRKQVVNIPSFVVRLDSQKHIDFSLRSPYGGGRPGRVKRKNAKKGQGGSGGADDEEED
;
A
#
# COMPACT_ATOMS: atom_id res chain seq x y z
N MET A 1 -59.87 -2.39 -45.67
CA MET A 1 -60.15 -3.58 -44.82
C MET A 1 -59.19 -3.60 -43.62
N ASN A 2 -59.76 -3.71 -42.41
CA ASN A 2 -59.27 -4.26 -41.12
C ASN A 2 -57.77 -4.21 -40.78
N LYS A 3 -57.27 -3.74 -39.63
CA LYS A 3 -57.81 -3.12 -38.40
C LYS A 3 -56.60 -2.52 -37.65
N THR A 4 -56.68 -1.21 -37.33
CA THR A 4 -56.30 -0.50 -36.06
C THR A 4 -55.38 -1.17 -35.02
N ARG A 5 -54.61 -0.50 -34.17
CA ARG A 5 -54.03 0.86 -33.98
C ARG A 5 -53.17 0.72 -32.71
N LYS A 6 -52.12 1.55 -32.60
CA LYS A 6 -51.33 1.86 -31.40
C LYS A 6 -52.20 2.14 -30.16
N LEU A 7 -51.68 1.90 -28.94
CA LEU A 7 -51.49 2.97 -27.92
C LEU A 7 -50.85 2.49 -26.59
N CYS A 8 -50.06 3.42 -26.03
CA CYS A 8 -49.47 3.49 -24.69
C CYS A 8 -50.48 3.49 -23.52
N LYS A 9 -49.97 3.19 -22.31
CA LYS A 9 -50.13 3.88 -20.99
C LYS A 9 -49.58 2.93 -19.91
N SER A 10 -48.56 3.24 -19.11
CA SER A 10 -48.46 4.17 -17.97
C SER A 10 -49.46 3.93 -16.83
N CYS A 11 -48.87 3.82 -15.62
CA CYS A 11 -49.39 4.14 -14.27
C CYS A 11 -50.09 3.08 -13.39
N VAL A 12 -49.81 3.26 -12.09
CA VAL A 12 -50.51 2.86 -10.84
C VAL A 12 -50.12 1.46 -10.30
N GLN A 13 -49.44 1.22 -9.17
CA GLN A 13 -49.35 1.80 -7.81
C GLN A 13 -50.25 1.08 -6.76
N GLU A 14 -49.59 0.59 -5.70
CA GLU A 14 -50.07 0.31 -4.32
C GLU A 14 -50.89 -0.95 -3.94
N GLY A 15 -50.60 -1.44 -2.72
CA GLY A 15 -51.26 -2.50 -1.94
C GLY A 15 -50.40 -3.76 -1.75
N GLY A 16 -49.94 -4.23 -0.58
CA GLY A 16 -50.32 -3.98 0.81
C GLY A 16 -50.97 -5.25 1.41
N GLU A 17 -50.27 -5.88 2.37
CA GLU A 17 -50.77 -6.83 3.42
C GLU A 17 -51.15 -8.28 2.97
N GLU A 18 -51.03 -9.39 3.71
CA GLU A 18 -50.53 -9.75 5.06
C GLU A 18 -50.47 -11.32 5.17
N GLY A 19 -49.70 -11.85 6.15
CA GLY A 19 -49.84 -13.19 6.76
C GLY A 19 -49.21 -14.39 6.00
N GLY A 20 -48.47 -15.35 6.57
CA GLY A 20 -48.26 -15.77 7.96
C GLY A 20 -48.36 -17.31 8.04
N LEU A 21 -47.47 -17.96 8.82
CA LEU A 21 -47.41 -19.41 9.18
C LEU A 21 -46.71 -20.33 8.14
N GLY A 22 -45.80 -21.26 8.46
CA GLY A 22 -45.17 -21.69 9.71
C GLY A 22 -44.32 -22.97 9.49
N GLY A 23 -43.26 -23.15 10.28
CA GLY A 23 -42.92 -24.45 10.90
C GLY A 23 -42.14 -25.55 10.15
N ARG A 24 -40.83 -25.62 10.46
CA ARG A 24 -39.97 -26.81 10.74
C ARG A 24 -39.78 -27.92 9.68
N ARG A 25 -38.51 -28.18 9.35
CA ARG A 25 -37.78 -29.41 9.77
C ARG A 25 -36.28 -29.29 9.50
N GLY A 26 -35.47 -29.76 10.46
CA GLY A 26 -34.02 -29.73 10.43
C GLY A 26 -33.40 -30.83 9.57
N GLY A 27 -32.14 -30.62 9.19
CA GLY A 27 -31.29 -31.58 8.50
C GLY A 27 -29.83 -31.25 8.75
N ARG A 28 -29.11 -32.23 9.29
CA ARG A 28 -27.71 -32.22 9.74
C ARG A 28 -26.71 -32.01 8.59
N ALA A 29 -25.61 -31.33 8.87
CA ALA A 29 -24.34 -31.46 8.13
C ALA A 29 -23.22 -31.40 9.18
N VAL A 30 -22.78 -32.54 9.72
CA VAL A 30 -21.55 -33.26 9.32
C VAL A 30 -20.32 -32.34 9.33
N ILE A 31 -19.63 -32.32 10.47
CA ILE A 31 -18.31 -31.73 10.65
C ILE A 31 -17.30 -32.88 10.59
N ILE A 32 -16.51 -32.89 9.53
CA ILE A 32 -15.21 -33.57 9.40
C ILE A 32 -14.26 -32.39 9.17
N GLY A 33 -13.24 -32.09 9.95
CA GLY A 33 -12.22 -32.96 10.52
C GLY A 33 -10.88 -32.39 10.05
N GLU A 34 -9.90 -32.37 10.95
CA GLU A 34 -8.46 -32.28 10.69
C GLU A 34 -7.77 -30.88 10.68
N HIS A 35 -7.09 -30.64 11.80
CA HIS A 35 -5.63 -30.43 11.91
C HIS A 35 -4.96 -29.56 10.84
N PHE A 36 -4.41 -28.41 11.26
CA PHE A 36 -3.03 -28.05 10.93
C PHE A 36 -2.52 -26.95 11.88
N GLN A 37 -1.83 -27.38 12.93
CA GLN A 37 -1.09 -26.54 13.85
C GLN A 37 0.38 -26.64 13.43
N HIS A 38 0.93 -25.63 12.75
CA HIS A 38 2.38 -25.49 12.57
C HIS A 38 2.77 -24.02 12.56
N ASP A 39 3.48 -23.66 13.64
CA ASP A 39 4.75 -22.95 13.64
C ASP A 39 4.82 -21.56 13.01
N ILE A 40 4.62 -20.62 13.94
CA ILE A 40 5.24 -19.30 13.96
C ILE A 40 6.77 -19.48 13.91
N THR A 41 7.40 -19.19 12.77
CA THR A 41 8.81 -18.80 12.74
C THR A 41 8.95 -17.38 12.20
N CYS A 42 9.30 -16.52 13.14
CA CYS A 42 9.67 -15.13 12.96
C CYS A 42 11.13 -15.12 12.50
N TRP A 43 11.43 -14.60 11.31
CA TRP A 43 12.81 -14.33 10.87
C TRP A 43 13.12 -12.84 11.02
N PRO A 44 13.98 -12.43 11.97
CA PRO A 44 14.60 -11.12 11.93
C PRO A 44 15.86 -11.17 11.06
N TYR A 45 15.83 -10.42 9.95
CA TYR A 45 17.00 -10.03 9.18
C TYR A 45 17.88 -9.07 10.02
N ARG A 46 19.07 -9.51 10.41
CA ARG A 46 20.22 -8.67 10.80
C ARG A 46 21.51 -9.44 10.52
N GLY A 47 22.50 -8.79 9.92
CA GLY A 47 23.86 -9.33 9.84
C GLY A 47 24.56 -9.03 8.52
N CYS A 48 24.87 -7.77 8.28
CA CYS A 48 25.89 -7.34 7.35
C CYS A 48 27.20 -7.27 8.16
N GLN A 49 28.19 -8.10 7.84
CA GLN A 49 29.61 -7.88 8.17
C GLN A 49 30.46 -8.72 7.22
N THR A 50 31.02 -8.02 6.22
CA THR A 50 32.43 -8.10 5.80
C THR A 50 33.22 -9.35 6.19
N VAL A 51 33.57 -10.15 5.20
CA VAL A 51 34.89 -10.82 5.19
C VAL A 51 35.52 -10.50 3.84
N CYS A 52 36.28 -9.41 3.84
CA CYS A 52 37.24 -9.09 2.79
C CYS A 52 38.40 -10.09 2.86
N ALA A 53 38.89 -10.43 1.68
CA ALA A 53 40.13 -11.12 1.39
C ALA A 53 41.27 -10.72 2.34
N LEU A 54 41.99 -11.70 2.90
CA LEU A 54 43.36 -11.56 3.43
C LEU A 54 43.92 -12.89 4.00
N VAL A 55 43.93 -13.99 3.23
CA VAL A 55 44.74 -15.18 3.61
C VAL A 55 45.45 -15.83 2.40
N LEU A 56 45.49 -15.16 1.24
CA LEU A 56 46.18 -15.68 0.03
C LEU A 56 47.48 -14.95 -0.33
N TRP A 57 48.12 -14.26 0.62
CA TRP A 57 49.33 -13.47 0.36
C TRP A 57 50.43 -13.63 1.43
N ALA A 58 50.59 -14.85 1.96
CA ALA A 58 51.63 -15.19 2.93
C ALA A 58 52.46 -16.41 2.47
N LEU A 59 52.86 -16.42 1.19
CA LEU A 59 53.70 -17.50 0.65
C LEU A 59 54.55 -17.08 -0.57
N ILE A 60 55.10 -15.87 -0.55
CA ILE A 60 56.22 -15.50 -1.43
C ILE A 60 57.30 -14.85 -0.57
N HIS A 61 58.28 -15.70 -0.29
CA HIS A 61 59.62 -15.44 0.21
C HIS A 61 60.39 -14.44 -0.67
N SER A 62 61.46 -13.87 -0.10
CA SER A 62 62.52 -13.07 -0.76
C SER A 62 62.10 -11.61 -1.03
N GLU A 63 62.77 -10.57 -0.56
CA GLU A 63 64.21 -10.37 -0.40
C GLU A 63 64.58 -9.41 0.75
N LEU A 64 65.83 -9.58 1.20
CA LEU A 64 66.58 -8.78 2.16
C LEU A 64 66.90 -7.39 1.60
N GLY A 65 66.89 -6.35 2.45
CA GLY A 65 67.30 -5.00 2.03
C GLY A 65 67.38 -3.99 3.16
N VAL A 66 68.46 -4.05 3.93
CA VAL A 66 68.86 -3.12 4.99
C VAL A 66 69.41 -1.82 4.37
N LEU A 67 68.98 -0.63 4.83
CA LEU A 67 69.78 0.62 4.97
C LEU A 67 68.88 1.73 5.59
N ARG A 68 68.97 2.14 6.87
CA ARG A 68 69.94 2.97 7.63
C ARG A 68 69.87 4.51 7.38
N VAL A 69 69.64 5.25 8.50
CA VAL A 69 70.04 6.65 8.87
C VAL A 69 69.33 7.83 8.14
N LEU A 70 69.01 9.04 8.65
CA LEU A 70 69.28 9.95 9.79
C LEU A 70 67.97 10.68 10.17
N SER A 71 67.62 10.92 11.44
CA SER A 71 68.02 12.03 12.34
C SER A 71 67.71 13.46 11.87
N THR A 72 66.74 14.12 12.53
CA THR A 72 66.80 15.44 13.23
C THR A 72 65.36 15.85 13.61
N SER A 73 64.98 15.95 14.90
CA SER A 73 65.00 17.17 15.75
C SER A 73 64.31 18.37 15.04
N VAL A 74 63.22 19.00 15.54
CA VAL A 74 63.18 19.87 16.73
C VAL A 74 61.71 20.10 17.20
N GLY A 75 61.50 20.15 18.53
CA GLY A 75 60.51 21.01 19.23
C GLY A 75 59.04 20.57 19.14
N GLY A 76 58.30 20.31 20.23
CA GLY A 76 58.35 20.95 21.54
C GLY A 76 57.04 21.71 21.78
N ALA A 77 55.98 21.02 22.16
CA ALA A 77 54.80 21.63 22.78
C ALA A 77 54.17 20.64 23.78
N LYS A 78 54.39 20.94 25.06
CA LYS A 78 53.73 20.33 26.22
C LYS A 78 52.22 20.52 26.08
N LEU A 79 51.46 19.43 26.01
CA LEU A 79 50.05 19.41 26.37
C LEU A 79 49.90 18.52 27.60
N SER A 80 49.74 19.21 28.73
CA SER A 80 49.31 18.68 30.02
C SER A 80 47.96 17.97 29.87
N ALA A 81 47.89 16.74 30.37
CA ALA A 81 46.67 15.96 30.49
C ALA A 81 45.61 16.68 31.34
N PRO A 82 44.34 16.75 30.90
CA PRO A 82 43.22 16.93 31.78
C PRO A 82 42.69 15.56 32.24
N SER A 83 42.72 15.39 33.56
CA SER A 83 41.97 14.48 34.43
C SER A 83 40.81 13.70 33.80
N GLU A 84 40.86 12.38 33.95
CA GLU A 84 39.73 11.46 33.84
C GLU A 84 38.59 11.89 34.77
N VAL A 85 37.56 12.50 34.21
CA VAL A 85 36.24 12.51 34.84
C VAL A 85 35.58 11.16 34.54
N ASN A 86 35.52 10.33 35.57
CA ASN A 86 34.70 9.13 35.61
C ASN A 86 33.21 9.51 35.56
N ASP A 87 32.72 9.85 34.37
CA ASP A 87 31.29 9.80 34.08
C ASP A 87 30.93 8.38 33.68
N SER A 88 30.85 7.50 34.68
CA SER A 88 30.08 6.28 34.57
C SER A 88 28.61 6.66 34.40
N VAL A 89 28.23 7.04 33.18
CA VAL A 89 26.83 7.15 32.79
C VAL A 89 26.27 5.73 32.88
N PRO A 90 25.35 5.43 33.82
CA PRO A 90 24.69 4.14 33.78
C PRO A 90 23.98 4.08 32.43
N ALA A 91 24.28 3.04 31.65
CA ALA A 91 23.57 2.73 30.42
C ALA A 91 22.08 2.62 30.75
N ALA A 92 21.36 3.73 30.64
CA ALA A 92 19.93 3.79 30.81
C ALA A 92 19.36 2.87 29.74
N MET A 93 18.93 1.69 30.17
CA MET A 93 18.36 0.68 29.29
C MET A 93 17.22 1.35 28.51
N PRO A 94 17.17 1.20 27.17
CA PRO A 94 16.10 1.81 26.40
C PRO A 94 14.77 1.25 26.89
N VAL A 95 14.03 2.08 27.62
CA VAL A 95 12.70 1.77 28.16
C VAL A 95 11.87 1.21 27.01
N ALA A 96 11.27 0.03 27.23
CA ALA A 96 10.44 -0.64 26.25
C ALA A 96 9.44 0.37 25.68
N ARG A 97 9.64 0.77 24.42
CA ARG A 97 8.69 1.60 23.68
C ARG A 97 7.38 0.83 23.68
N SER A 98 6.42 1.24 24.49
CA SER A 98 5.11 0.59 24.52
C SER A 98 4.53 0.68 23.11
N TRP A 99 4.25 -0.48 22.51
CA TRP A 99 3.75 -0.54 21.14
C TRP A 99 2.30 -0.04 21.13
N VAL A 100 2.10 1.25 20.83
CA VAL A 100 0.76 1.85 20.76
C VAL A 100 0.09 1.46 19.43
N CYS A 101 -0.77 0.45 19.48
CA CYS A 101 -1.61 0.04 18.34
C CYS A 101 -2.99 0.70 18.41
N ARG A 102 -3.51 1.19 17.28
CA ARG A 102 -4.85 1.82 17.17
C ARG A 102 -5.65 1.24 16.02
N LYS A 103 -6.98 1.17 16.19
CA LYS A 103 -7.90 0.72 15.15
C LYS A 103 -8.03 1.76 14.02
N THR A 104 -8.12 1.27 12.79
CA THR A 104 -8.21 2.09 11.56
C THR A 104 -9.61 2.14 10.94
N TYR A 105 -10.59 1.48 11.55
CA TYR A 105 -11.98 1.43 11.07
C TYR A 105 -12.92 1.30 12.26
N VAL A 106 -14.18 1.65 12.04
CA VAL A 106 -15.29 1.43 12.98
C VAL A 106 -16.40 0.68 12.26
N THR A 107 -17.00 -0.29 12.94
CA THR A 107 -18.12 -1.08 12.41
C THR A 107 -19.41 -0.27 12.51
N PRO A 108 -20.29 -0.29 11.49
CA PRO A 108 -21.59 0.37 11.55
C PRO A 108 -22.45 -0.18 12.70
N ARG A 109 -23.27 0.69 13.32
CA ARG A 109 -24.13 0.31 14.45
C ARG A 109 -25.23 -0.67 14.06
N ARG A 110 -25.91 -0.42 12.94
CA ARG A 110 -27.00 -1.27 12.41
C ARG A 110 -26.46 -2.19 11.32
N PRO A 111 -26.42 -3.52 11.53
CA PRO A 111 -25.83 -4.43 10.55
C PRO A 111 -26.66 -4.58 9.28
N PHE A 112 -27.98 -4.71 9.37
CA PHE A 112 -28.85 -5.13 8.25
C PHE A 112 -29.71 -3.99 7.70
N GLU A 113 -29.05 -2.88 7.34
CA GLU A 113 -29.73 -1.75 6.70
C GLU A 113 -29.55 -1.84 5.18
N LYS A 114 -30.65 -2.10 4.45
CA LYS A 114 -30.65 -2.34 3.01
C LYS A 114 -29.96 -1.21 2.23
N SER A 115 -30.39 0.04 2.44
CA SER A 115 -29.83 1.21 1.76
C SER A 115 -28.31 1.36 1.94
N ARG A 116 -27.79 1.05 3.14
CA ARG A 116 -26.35 1.10 3.43
C ARG A 116 -25.61 -0.04 2.72
N LEU A 117 -26.17 -1.24 2.71
CA LEU A 117 -25.58 -2.41 2.07
C LEU A 117 -25.47 -2.21 0.55
N ASP A 118 -26.50 -1.66 -0.07
CA ASP A 118 -26.55 -1.38 -1.51
C ASP A 118 -25.52 -0.31 -1.91
N GLN A 119 -25.43 0.78 -1.15
CA GLN A 119 -24.41 1.82 -1.36
C GLN A 119 -22.98 1.28 -1.22
N GLU A 120 -22.73 0.47 -0.19
CA GLU A 120 -21.42 -0.15 0.00
C GLU A 120 -21.08 -1.13 -1.11
N LEU A 121 -22.05 -1.90 -1.61
CA LEU A 121 -21.85 -2.85 -2.69
C LEU A 121 -21.52 -2.13 -4.00
N LYS A 122 -22.22 -1.02 -4.29
CA LYS A 122 -21.93 -0.15 -5.44
C LYS A 122 -20.49 0.36 -5.42
N LEU A 123 -20.04 0.94 -4.30
CA LEU A 123 -18.66 1.42 -4.14
C LEU A 123 -17.62 0.29 -4.27
N ILE A 124 -17.94 -0.91 -3.78
CA ILE A 124 -17.04 -2.07 -3.89
C ILE A 124 -16.87 -2.51 -5.34
N GLY A 125 -17.97 -2.52 -6.10
CA GLY A 125 -17.97 -2.85 -7.53
C GLY A 125 -17.21 -1.83 -8.36
N GLU A 126 -17.52 -0.54 -8.18
CA GLU A 126 -16.90 0.55 -8.93
C GLU A 126 -15.39 0.65 -8.71
N TYR A 127 -14.91 0.49 -7.47
CA TYR A 127 -13.50 0.68 -7.13
C TYR A 127 -12.70 -0.62 -6.98
N GLY A 128 -13.33 -1.77 -7.25
CA GLY A 128 -12.70 -3.09 -7.17
C GLY A 128 -12.09 -3.37 -5.79
N LEU A 129 -12.87 -3.12 -4.74
CA LEU A 129 -12.47 -3.33 -3.35
C LEU A 129 -12.61 -4.81 -2.96
N ARG A 130 -11.74 -5.31 -2.09
CA ARG A 130 -11.82 -6.72 -1.64
C ARG A 130 -12.89 -6.91 -0.57
N ASN A 131 -12.91 -6.03 0.44
CA ASN A 131 -13.73 -6.18 1.64
C ASN A 131 -14.45 -4.86 1.98
N LYS A 132 -15.63 -4.94 2.61
CA LYS A 132 -16.33 -3.78 3.23
C LYS A 132 -15.46 -3.01 4.23
N ARG A 133 -14.49 -3.68 4.86
CA ARG A 133 -13.50 -3.07 5.75
C ARG A 133 -12.70 -1.95 5.07
N GLU A 134 -12.40 -2.04 3.77
CA GLU A 134 -11.70 -0.96 3.07
C GLU A 134 -12.57 0.29 2.98
N VAL A 135 -13.87 0.14 2.70
CA VAL A 135 -14.84 1.24 2.73
C VAL A 135 -14.92 1.85 4.13
N TRP A 136 -15.02 1.01 5.17
CA TRP A 136 -15.14 1.49 6.55
C TRP A 136 -13.88 2.22 7.05
N ARG A 137 -12.69 1.87 6.54
CA ARG A 137 -11.47 2.63 6.82
C ARG A 137 -11.56 4.04 6.27
N VAL A 138 -12.00 4.20 5.03
CA VAL A 138 -12.16 5.52 4.39
C VAL A 138 -13.24 6.35 5.07
N LYS A 139 -14.39 5.73 5.38
CA LYS A 139 -15.47 6.37 6.17
C LYS A 139 -14.96 6.84 7.52
N PHE A 140 -14.14 6.03 8.21
CA PHE A 140 -13.59 6.40 9.51
C PHE A 140 -12.57 7.55 9.42
N THR A 141 -11.70 7.57 8.40
CA THR A 141 -10.79 8.69 8.18
C THR A 141 -11.53 9.98 7.88
N LEU A 142 -12.58 9.91 7.05
CA LEU A 142 -13.45 11.05 6.76
C LEU A 142 -14.16 11.57 8.01
N ALA A 143 -14.69 10.68 8.84
CA ALA A 143 -15.33 11.07 10.09
C ALA A 143 -14.38 11.83 11.03
N LYS A 144 -13.10 11.43 11.10
CA LYS A 144 -12.08 12.15 11.87
C LYS A 144 -11.80 13.55 11.31
N ILE A 145 -11.63 13.65 9.99
CA ILE A 145 -11.37 14.92 9.32
C ILE A 145 -12.55 15.89 9.52
N ARG A 146 -13.79 15.41 9.36
CA ARG A 146 -15.00 16.20 9.58
C ARG A 146 -15.20 16.58 11.04
N LYS A 147 -14.82 15.71 11.99
CA LYS A 147 -14.85 16.03 13.42
C LYS A 147 -13.90 17.19 13.73
N ALA A 148 -12.64 17.10 13.28
CA ALA A 148 -11.68 18.17 13.45
C ALA A 148 -12.16 19.48 12.80
N ALA A 149 -12.70 19.44 11.58
CA ALA A 149 -13.23 20.63 10.92
C ALA A 149 -14.38 21.28 11.71
N ARG A 150 -15.31 20.50 12.28
CA ARG A 150 -16.40 21.03 13.10
C ARG A 150 -15.89 21.72 14.37
N GLU A 151 -14.91 21.14 15.05
CA GLU A 151 -14.30 21.74 16.25
C GLU A 151 -13.55 23.04 15.93
N LEU A 152 -12.97 23.14 14.73
CA LEU A 152 -12.29 24.36 14.28
C LEU A 152 -13.25 25.46 13.85
N LEU A 153 -14.41 25.09 13.30
CA LEU A 153 -15.42 26.04 12.85
C LEU A 153 -16.19 26.71 13.99
N THR A 154 -16.24 26.09 15.18
CA THR A 154 -16.86 26.68 16.38
C THR A 154 -16.01 27.77 17.03
N LEU A 155 -14.71 27.80 16.75
CA LEU A 155 -13.77 28.80 17.24
C LEU A 155 -13.86 30.09 16.40
N ASP A 156 -13.41 31.22 16.95
CA ASP A 156 -13.36 32.48 16.22
C ASP A 156 -12.37 32.41 15.05
N GLU A 157 -12.61 33.21 14.01
CA GLU A 157 -11.79 33.21 12.80
C GLU A 157 -10.33 33.55 13.05
N LYS A 158 -10.04 34.38 14.05
CA LYS A 158 -8.68 34.87 14.36
C LYS A 158 -7.99 34.04 15.43
N ASP A 159 -8.63 33.00 15.97
CA ASP A 159 -8.03 32.15 16.98
C ASP A 159 -6.75 31.48 16.44
N PRO A 160 -5.64 31.49 17.20
CA PRO A 160 -4.37 30.93 16.74
C PRO A 160 -4.49 29.43 16.45
N LYS A 161 -5.32 28.72 17.21
CA LYS A 161 -5.59 27.29 17.01
C LYS A 161 -6.29 27.03 15.67
N ARG A 162 -7.30 27.84 15.33
CA ARG A 162 -8.03 27.73 14.06
C ARG A 162 -7.12 27.98 12.87
N LEU A 163 -6.31 29.02 12.94
CA LEU A 163 -5.35 29.37 11.89
C LEU A 163 -4.28 28.28 11.71
N PHE A 164 -3.70 27.77 12.79
CA PHE A 164 -2.64 26.77 12.69
C PHE A 164 -3.15 25.39 12.25
N GLU A 165 -4.12 24.83 12.99
CA GLU A 165 -4.64 23.49 12.73
C GLU A 165 -5.47 23.44 11.45
N GLY A 166 -6.24 24.50 11.17
CA GLY A 166 -7.04 24.62 9.95
C GLY A 166 -6.18 24.64 8.70
N ASN A 167 -5.14 25.48 8.67
CA ASN A 167 -4.20 25.52 7.55
C ASN A 167 -3.42 24.19 7.39
N ALA A 168 -3.05 23.54 8.49
CA ALA A 168 -2.41 22.23 8.44
C ALA A 168 -3.34 21.16 7.84
N LEU A 169 -4.64 21.20 8.16
CA LEU A 169 -5.63 20.29 7.61
C LEU A 169 -5.84 20.51 6.11
N LEU A 170 -6.00 21.77 5.68
CA LEU A 170 -6.19 22.14 4.28
C LEU A 170 -4.96 21.75 3.44
N ARG A 171 -3.74 22.08 3.89
CA ARG A 171 -2.50 21.73 3.19
C ARG A 171 -2.36 20.22 2.98
N ARG A 172 -2.77 19.39 3.96
CA ARG A 172 -2.75 17.93 3.82
C ARG A 172 -3.74 17.43 2.78
N LEU A 173 -4.95 17.99 2.73
CA LEU A 173 -5.99 17.58 1.78
C LEU A 173 -5.64 17.98 0.35
N VAL A 174 -5.11 19.18 0.15
CA VAL A 174 -4.62 19.67 -1.16
C VAL A 174 -3.45 18.81 -1.64
N ARG A 175 -2.47 18.52 -0.77
CA ARG A 175 -1.33 17.66 -1.12
C ARG A 175 -1.75 16.26 -1.60
N ILE A 176 -2.81 15.71 -1.01
CA ILE A 176 -3.37 14.43 -1.44
C ILE A 176 -4.15 14.58 -2.75
N GLY A 177 -4.74 15.75 -3.00
CA GLY A 177 -5.58 16.03 -4.16
C GLY A 177 -7.05 15.66 -3.96
N VAL A 178 -7.53 15.67 -2.72
CA VAL A 178 -8.97 15.51 -2.41
C VAL A 178 -9.71 16.82 -2.63
N LEU A 179 -9.05 17.94 -2.35
CA LEU A 179 -9.57 19.28 -2.50
C LEU A 179 -8.73 20.03 -3.53
N ASP A 180 -9.39 20.87 -4.31
CA ASP A 180 -8.77 21.72 -5.31
C ASP A 180 -8.22 23.01 -4.68
N GLU A 181 -7.26 23.65 -5.34
CA GLU A 181 -6.57 24.84 -4.84
C GLU A 181 -7.50 26.06 -4.69
N GLY A 182 -8.54 26.15 -5.53
CA GLY A 182 -9.54 27.21 -5.44
C GLY A 182 -10.51 27.09 -4.26
N LYS A 183 -10.54 25.95 -3.56
CA LYS A 183 -11.52 25.64 -2.50
C LYS A 183 -10.88 25.52 -1.12
N MET A 184 -9.87 26.34 -0.81
CA MET A 184 -9.16 26.31 0.48
C MET A 184 -9.93 26.97 1.63
N LYS A 185 -11.18 26.55 1.88
CA LYS A 185 -11.96 26.93 3.07
C LYS A 185 -12.35 25.70 3.87
N LEU A 186 -12.49 25.86 5.19
CA LEU A 186 -12.84 24.76 6.09
C LEU A 186 -14.25 24.20 5.80
N ASP A 187 -15.16 25.02 5.29
CA ASP A 187 -16.55 24.63 5.01
C ASP A 187 -16.64 23.51 3.96
N TYR A 188 -15.78 23.55 2.94
CA TYR A 188 -15.74 22.54 1.88
C TYR A 188 -15.35 21.15 2.39
N ILE A 189 -14.66 21.06 3.54
CA ILE A 189 -14.30 19.79 4.18
C ILE A 189 -15.57 19.04 4.63
N LEU A 190 -16.62 19.76 5.02
CA LEU A 190 -17.92 19.17 5.37
C LEU A 190 -18.71 18.71 4.13
N GLY A 191 -18.33 19.14 2.93
CA GLY A 191 -18.90 18.66 1.67
C GLY A 191 -18.26 17.38 1.12
N LEU A 192 -17.13 16.94 1.68
CA LEU A 192 -16.35 15.82 1.16
C LEU A 192 -17.12 14.49 1.21
N LYS A 193 -17.01 13.73 0.13
CA LYS A 193 -17.63 12.42 -0.02
C LYS A 193 -16.59 11.30 0.07
N VAL A 194 -17.05 10.05 0.04
CA VAL A 194 -16.18 8.86 0.19
C VAL A 194 -15.40 8.58 -1.08
N GLU A 195 -15.99 8.90 -2.21
CA GLU A 195 -15.50 8.72 -3.56
C GLU A 195 -14.20 9.51 -3.76
N ASP A 196 -14.13 10.76 -3.29
CA ASP A 196 -12.97 11.63 -3.41
C ASP A 196 -11.68 10.97 -2.87
N PHE A 197 -11.79 10.17 -1.80
CA PHE A 197 -10.64 9.44 -1.24
C PHE A 197 -10.34 8.13 -1.98
N LEU A 198 -11.37 7.47 -2.51
CA LEU A 198 -11.21 6.23 -3.29
C LEU A 198 -10.55 6.51 -4.64
N GLU A 199 -10.81 7.67 -5.24
CA GLU A 199 -10.16 8.11 -6.47
C GLU A 199 -8.66 8.39 -6.33
N ARG A 200 -8.19 8.74 -5.12
CA ARG A 200 -6.76 9.02 -4.86
C ARG A 200 -5.93 7.78 -4.58
N ARG A 201 -6.53 6.59 -4.61
CA ARG A 201 -5.81 5.32 -4.41
C ARG A 201 -4.95 4.98 -5.62
N LEU A 202 -3.81 4.35 -5.38
CA LEU A 202 -2.93 3.89 -6.45
C LEU A 202 -3.66 2.96 -7.44
N GLN A 203 -4.56 2.13 -6.93
CA GLN A 203 -5.38 1.23 -7.75
C GLN A 203 -6.20 1.97 -8.81
N THR A 204 -6.88 3.05 -8.44
CA THR A 204 -7.73 3.85 -9.34
C THR A 204 -6.89 4.74 -10.24
N GLN A 205 -5.81 5.32 -9.71
CA GLN A 205 -4.89 6.14 -10.49
C GLN A 205 -4.23 5.35 -11.62
N VAL A 206 -3.79 4.11 -11.37
CA VAL A 206 -3.22 3.22 -12.40
C VAL A 206 -4.23 2.87 -13.50
N PHE A 207 -5.50 2.71 -13.13
CA PHE A 207 -6.57 2.47 -14.10
C PHE A 207 -6.87 3.74 -14.93
N LYS A 208 -6.98 4.90 -14.28
CA LYS A 208 -7.22 6.20 -14.95
C LYS A 208 -6.08 6.58 -15.91
N LEU A 209 -4.83 6.20 -15.60
CA LEU A 209 -3.66 6.39 -16.46
C LEU A 209 -3.58 5.39 -17.64
N GLY A 210 -4.49 4.42 -17.74
CA GLY A 210 -4.50 3.45 -18.84
C GLY A 210 -3.43 2.35 -18.76
N LEU A 211 -2.67 2.27 -17.67
CA LEU A 211 -1.66 1.21 -17.46
C LEU A 211 -2.30 -0.18 -17.27
N ALA A 212 -3.58 -0.23 -16.92
CA ALA A 212 -4.33 -1.46 -16.72
C ALA A 212 -5.69 -1.40 -17.43
N LYS A 213 -6.08 -2.52 -18.05
CA LYS A 213 -7.38 -2.68 -18.74
C LYS A 213 -8.61 -2.58 -17.82
N SER A 214 -8.45 -2.93 -16.54
CA SER A 214 -9.54 -2.98 -15.56
C SER A 214 -8.99 -2.69 -14.16
N ILE A 215 -9.86 -2.28 -13.25
CA ILE A 215 -9.53 -1.98 -11.85
C ILE A 215 -9.03 -3.23 -11.11
N HIS A 216 -9.57 -4.41 -11.42
CA HIS A 216 -9.08 -5.67 -10.87
C HIS A 216 -7.70 -6.02 -11.41
N HIS A 217 -7.45 -5.74 -12.69
CA HIS A 217 -6.13 -5.92 -13.30
C HIS A 217 -5.10 -5.00 -12.64
N ALA A 218 -5.43 -3.73 -12.40
CA ALA A 218 -4.56 -2.79 -11.68
C ALA A 218 -4.14 -3.34 -10.30
N ARG A 219 -5.08 -3.92 -9.55
CA ARG A 219 -4.80 -4.49 -8.23
C ARG A 219 -3.81 -5.66 -8.29
N VAL A 220 -3.92 -6.50 -9.32
CA VAL A 220 -3.01 -7.64 -9.53
C VAL A 220 -1.61 -7.13 -9.87
N LEU A 221 -1.49 -6.18 -10.80
CA LEU A 221 -0.20 -5.58 -11.20
C LEU A 221 0.54 -4.95 -10.01
N ILE A 222 -0.19 -4.22 -9.15
CA ILE A 222 0.38 -3.62 -7.93
C ILE A 222 0.89 -4.70 -6.99
N ARG A 223 0.06 -5.70 -6.67
CA ARG A 223 0.47 -6.79 -5.74
C ARG A 223 1.65 -7.60 -6.26
N GLN A 224 1.74 -7.80 -7.58
CA GLN A 224 2.85 -8.48 -8.25
C GLN A 224 4.11 -7.61 -8.39
N ARG A 225 4.10 -6.37 -7.87
CA ARG A 225 5.26 -5.46 -7.84
C ARG A 225 5.69 -4.98 -9.23
N HIS A 226 4.74 -4.80 -10.14
CA HIS A 226 5.02 -4.29 -11.49
C HIS A 226 5.00 -2.76 -11.58
N ILE A 227 4.38 -2.08 -10.61
CA ILE A 227 4.20 -0.62 -10.64
C ILE A 227 5.14 0.04 -9.63
N ARG A 228 5.73 1.16 -10.04
CA ARG A 228 6.52 2.05 -9.18
C ARG A 228 5.88 3.43 -9.10
N VAL A 229 6.13 4.10 -7.98
CA VAL A 229 5.86 5.52 -7.81
C VAL A 229 7.22 6.21 -7.63
N ARG A 230 7.58 7.07 -8.57
CA ARG A 230 8.95 7.58 -8.73
C ARG A 230 9.96 6.43 -8.90
N LYS A 231 10.89 6.28 -7.97
CA LYS A 231 11.93 5.23 -8.00
C LYS A 231 11.51 3.96 -7.22
N GLN A 232 10.50 4.05 -6.36
CA GLN A 232 10.15 2.98 -5.43
C GLN A 232 9.02 2.10 -5.96
N VAL A 233 9.20 0.79 -5.89
CA VAL A 233 8.14 -0.19 -6.21
C VAL A 233 7.16 -0.25 -5.06
N VAL A 234 5.86 -0.09 -5.35
CA VAL A 234 4.78 -0.08 -4.36
C VAL A 234 3.89 -1.30 -4.56
N ASN A 235 3.67 -2.08 -3.49
CA ASN A 235 2.88 -3.31 -3.50
C ASN A 235 1.50 -3.19 -2.83
N ILE A 236 1.15 -2.01 -2.32
CA ILE A 236 -0.09 -1.76 -1.57
C ILE A 236 -1.10 -0.99 -2.46
N PRO A 237 -2.23 -1.60 -2.86
CA PRO A 237 -3.25 -0.92 -3.67
C PRO A 237 -3.97 0.23 -2.94
N SER A 238 -3.92 0.24 -1.61
CA SER A 238 -4.47 1.29 -0.74
C SER A 238 -3.55 2.49 -0.60
N PHE A 239 -2.41 2.53 -1.28
CA PHE A 239 -1.50 3.66 -1.24
C PHE A 239 -2.19 4.92 -1.77
N VAL A 240 -2.14 6.01 -1.01
CA VAL A 240 -2.73 7.29 -1.38
C VAL A 240 -1.72 8.09 -2.17
N VAL A 241 -2.02 8.36 -3.43
CA VAL A 241 -1.13 9.05 -4.36
C VAL A 241 -1.25 10.56 -4.17
N ARG A 242 -0.12 11.22 -3.90
CA ARG A 242 -0.01 12.69 -3.88
C ARG A 242 -0.04 13.25 -5.29
N LEU A 243 -0.51 14.50 -5.46
CA LEU A 243 -0.54 15.18 -6.76
C LEU A 243 0.84 15.19 -7.45
N ASP A 244 1.90 15.56 -6.72
CA ASP A 244 3.27 15.62 -7.26
C ASP A 244 3.80 14.27 -7.75
N SER A 245 3.35 13.18 -7.12
CA SER A 245 3.80 11.83 -7.43
C SER A 245 2.96 11.16 -8.51
N GLN A 246 1.81 11.73 -8.87
CA GLN A 246 0.88 11.16 -9.84
C GLN A 246 1.49 11.06 -11.24
N LYS A 247 2.30 12.04 -11.64
CA LYS A 247 3.00 12.06 -12.95
C LYS A 247 4.09 10.98 -13.07
N HIS A 248 4.55 10.45 -11.94
CA HIS A 248 5.69 9.53 -11.86
C HIS A 248 5.24 8.09 -11.58
N ILE A 249 4.07 7.71 -12.10
CA ILE A 249 3.53 6.35 -11.95
C ILE A 249 3.81 5.61 -13.24
N ASP A 250 4.75 4.67 -13.18
CA ASP A 250 5.20 3.90 -14.33
C ASP A 250 5.36 2.43 -13.98
N PHE A 251 5.56 1.60 -15.01
CA PHE A 251 6.08 0.26 -14.80
C PHE A 251 7.49 0.29 -14.19
N SER A 252 7.77 -0.70 -13.36
CA SER A 252 9.10 -0.91 -12.81
C SER A 252 10.03 -1.42 -13.89
N LEU A 253 11.23 -0.84 -13.98
CA LEU A 253 12.28 -1.26 -14.92
C LEU A 253 12.68 -2.74 -14.74
N ARG A 254 12.56 -3.26 -13.50
CA ARG A 254 12.86 -4.67 -13.22
C ARG A 254 11.73 -5.61 -13.66
N SER A 255 10.53 -5.08 -13.89
CA SER A 255 9.39 -5.89 -14.28
C SER A 255 9.43 -6.25 -15.77
N PRO A 256 8.86 -7.40 -16.17
CA PRO A 256 8.79 -7.77 -17.59
C PRO A 256 8.07 -6.72 -18.47
N TYR A 257 7.15 -5.94 -17.90
CA TYR A 257 6.44 -4.88 -18.60
C TYR A 257 7.25 -3.59 -18.77
N GLY A 258 8.30 -3.40 -17.97
CA GLY A 258 9.19 -2.24 -18.03
C GLY A 258 10.53 -2.54 -18.71
N GLY A 259 10.62 -3.60 -19.52
CA GLY A 259 11.85 -4.02 -20.19
C GLY A 259 12.76 -4.95 -19.38
N GLY A 260 12.29 -5.43 -18.23
CA GLY A 260 13.03 -6.39 -17.41
C GLY A 260 13.00 -7.82 -17.97
N ARG A 261 13.82 -8.69 -17.36
CA ARG A 261 13.92 -10.12 -17.72
C ARG A 261 12.53 -10.78 -17.73
N PRO A 262 12.18 -11.58 -18.76
CA PRO A 262 10.90 -12.28 -18.82
C PRO A 262 10.70 -13.20 -17.59
N GLY A 263 9.45 -13.29 -17.14
CA GLY A 263 9.08 -14.06 -15.96
C GLY A 263 9.35 -15.56 -16.08
N ARG A 264 9.39 -16.25 -14.93
CA ARG A 264 9.69 -17.69 -14.83
C ARG A 264 8.84 -18.56 -15.75
N VAL A 265 7.54 -18.31 -15.82
CA VAL A 265 6.61 -19.09 -16.65
C VAL A 265 6.91 -18.89 -18.14
N LYS A 266 7.10 -17.64 -18.59
CA LYS A 266 7.48 -17.34 -19.99
C LYS A 266 8.81 -18.01 -20.35
N ARG A 267 9.79 -17.98 -19.46
CA ARG A 267 11.08 -18.66 -19.64
C ARG A 267 10.95 -20.19 -19.69
N LYS A 268 10.12 -20.78 -18.82
CA LYS A 268 9.85 -22.24 -18.81
C LYS A 268 9.16 -22.66 -20.10
N ASN A 269 8.20 -21.88 -20.59
CA ASN A 269 7.49 -22.18 -21.82
C ASN A 269 8.39 -22.02 -23.06
N ALA A 270 9.25 -20.99 -23.10
CA ALA A 270 10.24 -20.85 -24.18
C ALA A 270 11.21 -22.04 -24.22
N LYS A 271 11.69 -22.51 -23.05
CA LYS A 271 12.55 -23.70 -22.97
C LYS A 271 11.82 -24.97 -23.44
N LYS A 272 10.54 -25.13 -23.11
CA LYS A 272 9.72 -26.25 -23.60
C LYS A 272 9.51 -26.20 -25.12
N GLY A 273 9.27 -25.01 -25.68
CA GLY A 273 9.13 -24.84 -27.12
C GLY A 273 10.40 -25.18 -27.89
N GLN A 274 11.57 -24.84 -27.34
CA GLN A 274 12.86 -25.20 -27.95
C GLN A 274 13.17 -26.70 -27.84
N GLY A 275 12.78 -27.36 -26.75
CA GLY A 275 12.98 -28.80 -26.58
C GLY A 275 12.00 -29.70 -27.33
N GLY A 276 10.96 -29.14 -27.96
CA GLY A 276 9.99 -29.88 -28.78
C GLY A 276 10.23 -29.81 -30.29
N SER A 277 11.25 -29.07 -30.74
CA SER A 277 11.58 -28.87 -32.16
C SER A 277 12.83 -29.64 -32.61
N GLY A 278 13.42 -30.49 -31.76
CA GLY A 278 14.66 -31.22 -32.05
C GLY A 278 14.48 -32.74 -32.06
N GLY A 279 13.35 -33.24 -32.55
CA GLY A 279 13.04 -34.69 -32.60
C GLY A 279 12.24 -35.08 -33.83
N ALA A 280 12.47 -34.43 -34.97
CA ALA A 280 11.80 -34.72 -36.24
C ALA A 280 12.72 -34.39 -37.45
N ASP A 281 14.00 -34.74 -37.38
CA ASP A 281 14.94 -34.74 -38.52
C ASP A 281 15.86 -35.97 -38.41
N ASP A 282 15.26 -37.17 -38.32
CA ASP A 282 15.94 -38.44 -38.61
C ASP A 282 14.93 -39.34 -39.36
N GLU A 283 14.53 -38.91 -40.57
CA GLU A 283 14.01 -39.83 -41.58
C GLU A 283 14.85 -39.67 -42.86
N GLU A 284 15.31 -40.83 -43.34
CA GLU A 284 15.85 -41.15 -44.67
C GLU A 284 17.31 -40.77 -44.98
N GLU A 285 18.23 -41.72 -44.76
CA GLU A 285 19.27 -42.07 -45.73
C GLU A 285 19.77 -43.52 -45.49
N ASP A 286 19.59 -44.34 -46.54
CA ASP A 286 20.19 -45.65 -46.93
C ASP A 286 19.98 -46.93 -46.09
#